data_AF-A0A1F9VJS6-F1
#
_entry.id   AF-A0A1F9VJS6-F1
#
_cell.length_a   1.000
_cell.length_b   1.000
_cell.length_c   1.000
_cell.angle_alpha   90.00
_cell.angle_beta   90.00
_cell.angle_gamma   90.00
#
_symmetry.space_group_name_H-M   'P 1'
#
loop_
_entity.id
_entity.type
_entity.pdbx_description
1 polymer ?
#
loop_
_entity_poly.entity_id
_entity_poly.type
_entity_poly.pdbx_seq_one_letter_code
_entity_poly.pdbx_strand_id
1 'polypeptide(L)'
;MRSGIVFCFAVFAALLSGLSENLRADEGWGSTPGLYAVFSTTKGEIVCKLYEKETPKTVANFTELAEGRREFIDPKTGQKTTGKFYDGLIFHRVIPNFMIQGGCPLGNGMGGPGYRFEDEFVPGLNFDIPGRLAMANSGPNTNGSQFFITEVATPWLNSRHTIFGQVVAGQSIVNLIARVKRGQADRPVEPVVLKKLTIKRIGGTQETNAPVKTGPTALLIVAPEMYNEEEYDKTRQALVNAGVTVVTASLKKGALSGMSGGTAESELLITDVKTNEYDAVVFIGGEGSQVYWANQQAHQIAKDSYARNKIVAAICLAPGTLSNAGLLKGKRVTGFMSLQAEFQKAGAQYSDKPVEKDGNIITGSGPEASEAFGSAVAEALK
;
A
#
# COMPACT_ATOMS: atom_id res chain seq x y z
N MET A 1 70.41 50.72 -3.70
CA MET A 1 69.80 49.41 -3.33
C MET A 1 68.32 49.68 -3.02
N ARG A 2 67.45 49.92 -4.03
CA ARG A 2 66.58 48.93 -4.73
C ARG A 2 65.94 47.93 -3.75
N SER A 3 64.72 48.18 -3.29
CA SER A 3 63.42 47.69 -3.84
C SER A 3 62.88 46.71 -2.79
N GLY A 4 61.71 46.83 -2.17
CA GLY A 4 60.38 47.14 -2.66
C GLY A 4 59.45 45.98 -2.19
N ILE A 5 58.15 46.25 -2.12
CA ILE A 5 57.03 45.29 -2.11
C ILE A 5 56.42 44.95 -0.73
N VAL A 6 55.31 45.64 -0.47
CA VAL A 6 54.13 45.18 0.27
C VAL A 6 53.57 43.92 -0.42
N PHE A 7 53.28 42.85 0.33
CA PHE A 7 52.31 41.85 -0.13
C PHE A 7 51.41 41.37 1.01
N CYS A 8 50.13 41.62 0.80
CA CYS A 8 48.98 41.10 1.51
C CYS A 8 48.85 39.59 1.22
N PHE A 9 48.58 38.75 2.21
CA PHE A 9 47.81 37.51 2.01
C PHE A 9 47.07 37.17 3.30
N ALA A 10 45.91 37.79 3.46
CA ALA A 10 44.75 37.05 3.94
C ALA A 10 44.46 35.93 2.92
N VAL A 11 44.17 34.73 3.44
CA VAL A 11 43.40 33.61 2.88
C VAL A 11 44.07 32.32 3.38
N PHE A 12 43.67 31.91 4.58
CA PHE A 12 43.81 30.52 5.02
C PHE A 12 42.42 30.02 5.44
N ALA A 13 41.48 30.02 4.49
CA ALA A 13 40.15 29.48 4.66
C ALA A 13 39.50 29.15 3.31
N ALA A 14 40.12 28.28 2.51
CA ALA A 14 39.48 27.74 1.32
C ALA A 14 40.14 26.42 0.88
N LEU A 15 40.01 25.35 1.67
CA LEU A 15 40.25 23.98 1.18
C LEU A 15 39.53 22.87 1.97
N LEU A 16 38.51 23.24 2.77
CA LEU A 16 37.67 22.28 3.49
C LEU A 16 36.17 22.38 3.17
N SER A 17 35.75 23.28 2.27
CA SER A 17 34.35 23.40 1.87
C SER A 17 33.93 22.36 0.82
N GLY A 18 34.86 21.83 0.01
CA GLY A 18 34.55 20.88 -1.08
C GLY A 18 34.36 19.42 -0.66
N LEU A 19 34.77 19.04 0.56
CA LEU A 19 34.55 17.68 1.09
C LEU A 19 33.28 17.58 1.96
N SER A 20 32.67 18.72 2.30
CA SER A 20 31.49 18.79 3.18
C SER A 20 30.16 18.77 2.43
N GLU A 21 30.11 19.10 1.14
CA GLU A 21 28.84 19.11 0.38
C GLU A 21 28.34 17.70 0.04
N ASN A 22 29.26 16.75 -0.21
CA ASN A 22 28.88 15.36 -0.54
C ASN A 22 28.53 14.50 0.67
N LEU A 23 28.74 14.97 1.91
CA LEU A 23 28.40 14.25 3.14
C LEU A 23 27.06 14.68 3.76
N ARG A 24 26.39 15.70 3.21
CA ARG A 24 25.11 16.22 3.73
C ARG A 24 23.87 15.68 3.01
N ALA A 25 24.01 14.98 1.88
CA ALA A 25 22.87 14.46 1.11
C ALA A 25 22.24 13.19 1.70
N ASP A 26 22.94 12.46 2.59
CA ASP A 26 22.49 11.14 3.06
C ASP A 26 21.54 11.18 4.29
N GLU A 27 21.30 12.36 4.91
CA GLU A 27 20.46 12.47 6.12
C GLU A 27 19.02 13.01 5.90
N GLY A 28 18.59 13.23 4.65
CA GLY A 28 17.33 13.93 4.35
C GLY A 28 16.20 13.10 3.71
N TRP A 29 16.44 11.84 3.37
CA TRP A 29 15.42 11.01 2.73
C TRP A 29 14.33 10.62 3.74
N GLY A 30 13.05 10.75 3.35
CA GLY A 30 11.92 10.59 4.28
C GLY A 30 11.29 11.89 4.77
N SER A 31 11.66 13.04 4.20
CA SER A 31 10.91 14.30 4.37
C SER A 31 9.72 14.42 3.40
N THR A 32 9.78 13.71 2.27
CA THR A 32 8.73 13.73 1.24
C THR A 32 7.81 12.51 1.39
N PRO A 33 6.48 12.67 1.28
CA PRO A 33 5.58 11.54 1.21
C PRO A 33 5.85 10.60 0.01
N GLY A 34 5.67 9.30 0.22
CA GLY A 34 5.77 8.27 -0.80
C GLY A 34 6.12 6.89 -0.24
N LEU A 35 6.23 5.94 -1.16
CA LEU A 35 6.71 4.59 -0.90
C LEU A 35 8.20 4.49 -1.24
N TYR A 36 8.97 3.86 -0.36
CA TYR A 36 10.43 3.77 -0.46
C TYR A 36 10.90 2.32 -0.31
N ALA A 37 11.93 1.94 -1.07
CA ALA A 37 12.66 0.68 -0.91
C ALA A 37 14.06 0.95 -0.37
N VAL A 38 14.39 0.36 0.76
CA VAL A 38 15.70 0.46 1.43
C VAL A 38 16.44 -0.85 1.21
N PHE A 39 17.48 -0.81 0.40
CA PHE A 39 18.37 -1.92 0.10
C PHE A 39 19.55 -1.88 1.09
N SER A 40 19.52 -2.74 2.10
CA SER A 40 20.64 -2.90 3.03
C SER A 40 21.62 -3.92 2.47
N THR A 41 22.80 -3.49 2.03
CA THR A 41 23.78 -4.33 1.34
C THR A 41 25.05 -4.56 2.16
N THR A 42 25.95 -5.42 1.69
CA THR A 42 27.29 -5.55 2.27
C THR A 42 28.20 -4.35 2.02
N LYS A 43 27.82 -3.41 1.15
CA LYS A 43 28.60 -2.21 0.83
C LYS A 43 27.99 -0.90 1.37
N GLY A 44 26.79 -0.95 1.95
CA GLY A 44 26.06 0.21 2.45
C GLY A 44 24.58 0.14 2.12
N GLU A 45 23.85 1.22 2.44
CA GLU A 45 22.42 1.32 2.14
C GLU A 45 22.17 2.12 0.88
N ILE A 46 21.18 1.69 0.08
CA ILE A 46 20.66 2.43 -1.06
C ILE A 46 19.17 2.61 -0.84
N VAL A 47 18.67 3.83 -1.04
CA VAL A 47 17.25 4.15 -0.84
C VAL A 47 16.66 4.60 -2.16
N CYS A 48 15.61 3.93 -2.60
CA CYS A 48 14.86 4.29 -3.79
C CYS A 48 13.45 4.77 -3.43
N LYS A 49 13.00 5.91 -3.96
CA LYS A 49 11.56 6.24 -4.00
C LYS A 49 10.91 5.43 -5.10
N LEU A 50 9.79 4.78 -4.82
CA LEU A 50 9.03 3.96 -5.75
C LEU A 50 7.93 4.78 -6.44
N TYR A 51 7.73 4.51 -7.73
CA TYR A 51 6.77 5.19 -8.59
C TYR A 51 5.44 4.42 -8.65
N GLU A 52 4.77 4.32 -7.50
CA GLU A 52 3.57 3.49 -7.33
C GLU A 52 2.36 3.94 -8.17
N LYS A 53 2.32 5.21 -8.59
CA LYS A 53 1.25 5.75 -9.45
C LYS A 53 1.54 5.52 -10.92
N GLU A 54 2.81 5.65 -11.30
CA GLU A 54 3.28 5.57 -12.67
C GLU A 54 3.41 4.12 -13.15
N THR A 55 3.89 3.22 -12.28
CA THR A 55 4.11 1.79 -12.58
C THR A 55 3.52 0.88 -11.49
N PRO A 56 2.18 0.89 -11.31
CA PRO A 56 1.53 0.23 -10.18
C PRO A 56 1.74 -1.28 -10.15
N LYS A 57 1.75 -1.97 -11.30
CA LYS A 57 1.90 -3.45 -11.33
C LYS A 57 3.30 -3.86 -10.95
N THR A 58 4.30 -3.14 -11.46
CA THR A 58 5.71 -3.37 -11.17
C THR A 58 6.05 -3.09 -9.71
N VAL A 59 5.56 -1.96 -9.18
CA VAL A 59 5.76 -1.62 -7.77
C VAL A 59 5.07 -2.63 -6.86
N ALA A 60 3.82 -2.99 -7.12
CA ALA A 60 3.11 -4.01 -6.35
C ALA A 60 3.85 -5.36 -6.37
N ASN A 61 4.31 -5.79 -7.55
CA ASN A 61 5.08 -7.01 -7.68
C ASN A 61 6.37 -6.99 -6.83
N PHE A 62 7.13 -5.90 -6.95
CA PHE A 62 8.39 -5.75 -6.25
C PHE A 62 8.19 -5.71 -4.72
N THR A 63 7.22 -4.94 -4.23
CA THR A 63 6.97 -4.77 -2.80
C THR A 63 6.37 -6.03 -2.17
N GLU A 64 5.43 -6.69 -2.83
CA GLU A 64 4.83 -7.93 -2.31
C GLU A 64 5.84 -9.08 -2.25
N LEU A 65 6.77 -9.17 -3.21
CA LEU A 65 7.90 -10.12 -3.14
C LEU A 65 8.87 -9.75 -2.01
N ALA A 66 9.16 -8.48 -1.79
CA ALA A 66 10.03 -8.02 -0.70
C ALA A 66 9.43 -8.30 0.68
N GLU A 67 8.13 -8.11 0.83
CA GLU A 67 7.40 -8.31 2.10
C GLU A 67 6.98 -9.77 2.32
N GLY A 68 7.09 -10.62 1.29
CA GLY A 68 6.70 -12.03 1.34
C GLY A 68 5.20 -12.27 1.26
N ARG A 69 4.45 -11.29 0.75
CA ARG A 69 2.99 -11.39 0.49
C ARG A 69 2.68 -12.08 -0.83
N ARG A 70 3.64 -12.17 -1.75
CA ARG A 70 3.47 -12.80 -3.07
C ARG A 70 3.97 -14.23 -3.07
N GLU A 71 3.15 -15.15 -3.58
CA GLU A 71 3.56 -16.52 -3.91
C GLU A 71 4.55 -16.50 -5.09
N PHE A 72 5.57 -17.35 -5.02
CA PHE A 72 6.52 -17.58 -6.10
C PHE A 72 6.92 -19.06 -6.17
N ILE A 73 7.49 -19.47 -7.30
CA ILE A 73 8.07 -20.81 -7.45
C ILE A 73 9.52 -20.75 -7.01
N ASP A 74 9.88 -21.54 -5.98
CA ASP A 74 11.27 -21.69 -5.58
C ASP A 74 12.04 -22.40 -6.71
N PRO A 75 13.01 -21.73 -7.36
CA PRO A 75 13.72 -22.31 -8.49
C PRO A 75 14.60 -23.51 -8.12
N LYS A 76 14.86 -23.75 -6.83
CA LYS A 76 15.63 -24.92 -6.37
C LYS A 76 14.76 -26.16 -6.23
N THR A 77 13.51 -26.00 -5.81
CA THR A 77 12.59 -27.12 -5.50
C THR A 77 11.48 -27.29 -6.53
N GLY A 78 11.18 -26.24 -7.32
CA GLY A 78 10.06 -26.20 -8.24
C GLY A 78 8.69 -26.04 -7.54
N GLN A 79 8.67 -25.86 -6.22
CA GLN A 79 7.43 -25.76 -5.45
C GLN A 79 7.02 -24.30 -5.23
N LYS A 80 5.70 -24.09 -5.11
CA LYS A 80 5.13 -22.82 -4.69
C LYS A 80 5.48 -22.54 -3.23
N THR A 81 5.88 -21.31 -2.95
CA THR A 81 6.20 -20.86 -1.60
C THR A 81 5.97 -19.36 -1.47
N THR A 82 6.05 -18.86 -0.23
CA THR A 82 5.91 -17.45 0.13
C THR A 82 7.02 -17.09 1.12
N GLY A 83 7.42 -15.82 1.16
CA GLY A 83 8.48 -15.35 2.05
C GLY A 83 9.24 -14.20 1.42
N LYS A 84 10.13 -13.57 2.20
CA LYS A 84 10.90 -12.41 1.73
C LYS A 84 11.85 -12.82 0.61
N PHE A 85 11.46 -12.55 -0.62
CA PHE A 85 12.09 -13.09 -1.81
C PHE A 85 13.53 -12.57 -2.01
N TYR A 86 13.78 -11.30 -1.67
CA TYR A 86 15.03 -10.61 -1.99
C TYR A 86 16.11 -10.70 -0.91
N ASP A 87 15.74 -11.06 0.32
CA ASP A 87 16.67 -11.10 1.45
C ASP A 87 17.72 -12.20 1.23
N GLY A 88 19.00 -11.82 1.32
CA GLY A 88 20.14 -12.72 1.09
C GLY A 88 20.52 -12.92 -0.38
N LEU A 89 19.79 -12.34 -1.34
CA LEU A 89 20.18 -12.38 -2.74
C LEU A 89 21.43 -11.53 -3.00
N ILE A 90 22.07 -11.75 -4.16
CA ILE A 90 23.28 -11.01 -4.55
C ILE A 90 23.00 -10.08 -5.73
N PHE A 91 23.84 -9.06 -5.88
CA PHE A 91 24.01 -8.38 -7.16
C PHE A 91 24.88 -9.26 -8.06
N HIS A 92 24.26 -10.03 -8.94
CA HIS A 92 24.95 -11.05 -9.74
C HIS A 92 25.70 -10.48 -10.94
N ARG A 93 25.47 -9.20 -11.28
CA ARG A 93 26.13 -8.52 -12.40
C ARG A 93 26.28 -7.03 -12.08
N VAL A 94 27.49 -6.48 -12.22
CA VAL A 94 27.77 -5.06 -11.94
C VAL A 94 28.70 -4.48 -12.99
N ILE A 95 28.37 -3.33 -13.57
CA ILE A 95 29.11 -2.76 -14.70
C ILE A 95 29.36 -1.27 -14.45
N PRO A 96 30.63 -0.84 -14.28
CA PRO A 96 30.98 0.57 -14.15
C PRO A 96 30.47 1.39 -15.34
N ASN A 97 30.00 2.59 -15.05
CA ASN A 97 29.36 3.52 -15.98
C ASN A 97 28.12 2.93 -16.66
N PHE A 98 27.44 1.99 -15.99
CA PHE A 98 26.21 1.42 -16.49
C PHE A 98 25.21 1.14 -15.38
N MET A 99 25.34 0.02 -14.65
CA MET A 99 24.33 -0.43 -13.68
C MET A 99 24.83 -1.51 -12.74
N ILE A 100 24.06 -1.74 -11.66
CA ILE A 100 24.15 -2.90 -10.79
C ILE A 100 22.84 -3.70 -10.88
N GLN A 101 22.90 -5.02 -11.07
CA GLN A 101 21.73 -5.89 -11.29
C GLN A 101 21.64 -6.97 -10.21
N GLY A 102 20.42 -7.17 -9.70
CA GLY A 102 20.09 -8.16 -8.67
C GLY A 102 18.71 -8.80 -8.89
N GLY A 103 18.17 -9.42 -7.83
CA GLY A 103 16.83 -10.02 -7.85
C GLY A 103 16.74 -11.41 -8.51
N CYS A 104 17.87 -12.06 -8.76
CA CYS A 104 17.93 -13.43 -9.25
C CYS A 104 18.08 -14.43 -8.08
N PRO A 105 17.10 -15.30 -7.80
CA PRO A 105 17.17 -16.26 -6.69
C PRO A 105 18.26 -17.34 -6.84
N LEU A 106 18.67 -17.63 -8.08
CA LEU A 106 19.80 -18.51 -8.37
C LEU A 106 21.15 -17.78 -8.37
N GLY A 107 21.15 -16.45 -8.25
CA GLY A 107 22.35 -15.62 -8.29
C GLY A 107 23.13 -15.65 -9.62
N ASN A 108 22.63 -16.24 -10.70
CA ASN A 108 23.33 -16.36 -11.99
C ASN A 108 22.66 -15.59 -13.15
N GLY A 109 21.61 -14.83 -12.85
CA GLY A 109 20.81 -14.09 -13.84
C GLY A 109 19.75 -14.91 -14.58
N MET A 110 19.60 -16.21 -14.31
CA MET A 110 18.63 -17.08 -14.99
C MET A 110 17.36 -17.36 -14.16
N GLY A 111 17.38 -17.07 -12.85
CA GLY A 111 16.26 -17.31 -11.95
C GLY A 111 15.23 -16.18 -11.96
N GLY A 112 14.01 -16.52 -11.56
CA GLY A 112 12.90 -15.58 -11.39
C GLY A 112 11.83 -16.13 -10.44
N PRO A 113 10.67 -15.47 -10.32
CA PRO A 113 9.63 -15.85 -9.36
C PRO A 113 8.69 -16.95 -9.88
N GLY A 114 8.98 -17.53 -11.06
CA GLY A 114 8.14 -18.55 -11.70
C GLY A 114 7.03 -18.00 -12.60
N TYR A 115 6.95 -16.68 -12.78
CA TYR A 115 6.00 -16.02 -13.67
C TYR A 115 6.63 -14.80 -14.36
N ARG A 116 5.91 -14.26 -15.34
CA ARG A 116 6.25 -13.05 -16.09
C ARG A 116 5.05 -12.11 -16.17
N PHE A 117 5.31 -10.82 -16.33
CA PHE A 117 4.28 -9.80 -16.52
C PHE A 117 4.75 -8.67 -17.46
N GLU A 118 3.77 -7.87 -17.89
CA GLU A 118 3.90 -6.80 -18.88
C GLU A 118 4.80 -5.63 -18.47
N ASP A 119 5.27 -4.87 -19.46
CA ASP A 119 5.99 -3.61 -19.25
C ASP A 119 5.04 -2.44 -18.98
N GLU A 120 5.51 -1.45 -18.20
CA GLU A 120 4.77 -0.22 -17.91
C GLU A 120 5.63 0.99 -18.34
N PHE A 121 5.48 1.43 -19.59
CA PHE A 121 6.19 2.59 -20.12
C PHE A 121 5.38 3.87 -19.90
N VAL A 122 6.00 4.87 -19.26
CA VAL A 122 5.34 6.10 -18.86
C VAL A 122 5.94 7.28 -19.63
N PRO A 123 5.14 8.07 -20.36
CA PRO A 123 5.64 9.26 -21.06
C PRO A 123 6.39 10.21 -20.12
N GLY A 124 7.59 10.62 -20.51
CA GLY A 124 8.44 11.52 -19.73
C GLY A 124 9.27 10.84 -18.64
N LEU A 125 9.05 9.55 -18.35
CA LEU A 125 9.88 8.78 -17.42
C LEU A 125 10.97 8.04 -18.19
N ASN A 126 12.18 8.62 -18.21
CA ASN A 126 13.29 8.15 -19.03
C ASN A 126 14.54 7.81 -18.21
N PHE A 127 15.48 7.09 -18.82
CA PHE A 127 16.82 6.83 -18.31
C PHE A 127 17.78 8.01 -18.57
N ASP A 128 17.35 9.20 -18.18
CA ASP A 128 18.02 10.49 -18.42
C ASP A 128 18.92 10.94 -17.26
N ILE A 129 18.80 10.31 -16.10
CA ILE A 129 19.60 10.59 -14.90
C ILE A 129 20.15 9.30 -14.26
N PRO A 130 21.21 9.40 -13.44
CA PRO A 130 21.67 8.32 -12.58
C PRO A 130 20.60 7.82 -11.61
N GLY A 131 20.74 6.56 -11.17
CA GLY A 131 19.95 6.02 -10.07
C GLY A 131 18.54 5.56 -10.43
N ARG A 132 18.23 5.34 -11.70
CA ARG A 132 16.95 4.75 -12.10
C ARG A 132 16.89 3.29 -11.64
N LEU A 133 15.86 2.95 -10.90
CA LEU A 133 15.53 1.57 -10.52
C LEU A 133 14.54 1.01 -11.55
N ALA A 134 14.91 -0.07 -12.22
CA ALA A 134 14.14 -0.62 -13.33
C ALA A 134 14.16 -2.15 -13.38
N MET A 135 13.15 -2.74 -14.04
CA MET A 135 13.07 -4.19 -14.19
C MET A 135 14.03 -4.72 -15.25
N ALA A 136 14.78 -5.77 -14.91
CA ALA A 136 15.55 -6.53 -15.87
C ALA A 136 14.63 -7.58 -16.52
N ASN A 137 14.45 -7.47 -17.83
CA ASN A 137 13.63 -8.37 -18.64
C ASN A 137 14.47 -9.03 -19.75
N SER A 138 13.94 -10.09 -20.35
CA SER A 138 14.56 -10.82 -21.47
C SER A 138 13.95 -10.42 -22.83
N GLY A 139 13.31 -9.25 -22.88
CA GLY A 139 12.46 -8.82 -23.98
C GLY A 139 11.10 -8.30 -23.49
N PRO A 140 10.26 -7.79 -24.41
CA PRO A 140 8.99 -7.16 -24.05
C PRO A 140 8.10 -8.08 -23.21
N ASN A 141 7.48 -7.53 -22.18
CA ASN A 141 6.52 -8.19 -21.29
C ASN A 141 7.07 -9.44 -20.57
N THR A 142 8.36 -9.39 -20.20
CA THR A 142 9.02 -10.47 -19.45
C THR A 142 9.55 -10.02 -18.11
N ASN A 143 8.91 -9.02 -17.49
CA ASN A 143 9.23 -8.59 -16.14
C ASN A 143 8.97 -9.72 -15.15
N GLY A 144 9.75 -9.77 -14.07
CA GLY A 144 9.69 -10.82 -13.06
C GLY A 144 10.19 -10.31 -11.72
N SER A 145 11.30 -10.84 -11.22
CA SER A 145 11.91 -10.39 -9.96
C SER A 145 13.24 -9.65 -10.14
N GLN A 146 13.88 -9.78 -11.29
CA GLN A 146 15.20 -9.17 -11.48
C GLN A 146 15.07 -7.66 -11.72
N PHE A 147 15.94 -6.89 -11.09
CA PHE A 147 15.99 -5.44 -11.21
C PHE A 147 17.42 -4.97 -11.44
N PHE A 148 17.57 -3.75 -11.94
CA PHE A 148 18.84 -3.05 -11.97
C PHE A 148 18.70 -1.60 -11.49
N ILE A 149 19.79 -1.04 -10.99
CA ILE A 149 19.91 0.38 -10.63
C ILE A 149 21.00 0.99 -11.51
N THR A 150 20.68 2.06 -12.21
CA THR A 150 21.65 2.71 -13.10
C THR A 150 22.68 3.52 -12.33
N GLU A 151 23.93 3.46 -12.77
CA GLU A 151 25.00 4.30 -12.24
C GLU A 151 25.03 5.68 -12.91
N VAL A 152 24.63 5.73 -14.18
CA VAL A 152 24.62 6.92 -15.04
C VAL A 152 23.31 7.00 -15.83
N ALA A 153 23.12 8.07 -16.60
CA ALA A 153 22.06 8.12 -17.60
C ALA A 153 22.28 7.03 -18.66
N THR A 154 21.22 6.32 -19.05
CA THR A 154 21.29 5.19 -20.00
C THR A 154 20.15 5.26 -21.04
N PRO A 155 20.06 6.32 -21.88
CA PRO A 155 18.88 6.55 -22.72
C PRO A 155 18.55 5.43 -23.72
N TRP A 156 19.53 4.59 -24.07
CA TRP A 156 19.32 3.41 -24.94
C TRP A 156 18.42 2.33 -24.32
N LEU A 157 18.10 2.43 -23.02
CA LEU A 157 17.16 1.56 -22.32
C LEU A 157 15.71 2.07 -22.35
N ASN A 158 15.47 3.30 -22.82
CA ASN A 158 14.11 3.87 -22.90
C ASN A 158 13.19 2.98 -23.73
N SER A 159 11.94 2.83 -23.27
CA SER A 159 10.92 1.96 -23.90
C SER A 159 11.33 0.48 -24.04
N ARG A 160 12.33 0.03 -23.27
CA ARG A 160 12.75 -1.38 -23.20
C ARG A 160 12.61 -1.97 -21.81
N HIS A 161 12.66 -1.13 -20.78
CA HIS A 161 12.60 -1.54 -19.37
C HIS A 161 11.66 -0.62 -18.59
N THR A 162 10.83 -1.20 -17.73
CA THR A 162 9.97 -0.46 -16.80
C THR A 162 10.81 0.22 -15.73
N ILE A 163 10.83 1.55 -15.69
CA ILE A 163 11.39 2.34 -14.58
C ILE A 163 10.33 2.39 -13.48
N PHE A 164 10.64 1.88 -12.29
CA PHE A 164 9.68 1.83 -11.18
C PHE A 164 10.18 2.50 -9.90
N GLY A 165 11.35 3.14 -9.95
CA GLY A 165 11.82 3.99 -8.87
C GLY A 165 13.08 4.77 -9.21
N GLN A 166 13.55 5.52 -8.20
CA GLN A 166 14.72 6.39 -8.29
C GLN A 166 15.47 6.40 -6.97
N VAL A 167 16.80 6.24 -7.03
CA VAL A 167 17.70 6.43 -5.89
C VAL A 167 17.57 7.87 -5.40
N VAL A 168 17.23 8.02 -4.12
CA VAL A 168 17.11 9.29 -3.40
C VAL A 168 18.18 9.46 -2.32
N ALA A 169 18.84 8.37 -1.90
CA ALA A 169 20.02 8.38 -1.04
C ALA A 169 20.88 7.14 -1.33
N GLY A 170 22.21 7.25 -1.16
CA GLY A 170 23.13 6.13 -1.41
C GLY A 170 23.51 5.90 -2.89
N GLN A 171 23.43 6.91 -3.76
CA GLN A 171 23.97 6.80 -5.13
C GLN A 171 25.49 6.52 -5.09
N SER A 172 26.20 7.05 -4.09
CA SER A 172 27.62 6.73 -3.83
C SER A 172 27.84 5.23 -3.59
N ILE A 173 26.88 4.54 -2.94
CA ILE A 173 26.92 3.10 -2.71
C ILE A 173 26.67 2.32 -4.01
N VAL A 174 25.76 2.78 -4.87
CA VAL A 174 25.57 2.22 -6.23
C VAL A 174 26.90 2.29 -7.00
N ASN A 175 27.54 3.46 -6.98
CA ASN A 175 28.83 3.70 -7.65
C ASN A 175 29.94 2.79 -7.08
N LEU A 176 29.96 2.58 -5.76
CA LEU A 176 30.90 1.69 -5.10
C LEU A 176 30.70 0.23 -5.52
N ILE A 177 29.44 -0.24 -5.54
CA ILE A 177 29.10 -1.61 -5.95
C ILE A 177 29.46 -1.84 -7.42
N ALA A 178 29.21 -0.87 -8.31
CA ALA A 178 29.53 -0.99 -9.73
C ALA A 178 31.03 -1.22 -9.99
N ARG A 179 31.90 -0.75 -9.09
CA ARG A 179 33.38 -0.77 -9.22
C ARG A 179 34.06 -1.90 -8.45
N VAL A 180 33.34 -2.80 -7.78
CA VAL A 180 33.99 -3.95 -7.11
C VAL A 180 34.75 -4.83 -8.12
N LYS A 181 35.68 -5.65 -7.64
CA LYS A 181 36.38 -6.60 -8.51
C LYS A 181 35.39 -7.59 -9.14
N ARG A 182 35.48 -7.78 -10.45
CA ARG A 182 34.57 -8.63 -11.24
C ARG A 182 35.31 -9.77 -11.92
N GLY A 183 34.65 -10.90 -12.04
CA GLY A 183 35.09 -12.04 -12.83
C GLY A 183 34.34 -12.12 -14.17
N GLN A 184 34.14 -13.33 -14.66
CA GLN A 184 33.40 -13.59 -15.89
C GLN A 184 31.95 -13.06 -15.81
N ALA A 185 31.42 -12.60 -16.95
CA ALA A 185 30.06 -12.06 -17.07
C ALA A 185 29.76 -10.88 -16.12
N ASP A 186 30.79 -10.10 -15.77
CA ASP A 186 30.69 -8.94 -14.87
C ASP A 186 30.19 -9.28 -13.44
N ARG A 187 30.33 -10.55 -13.03
CA ARG A 187 29.94 -11.01 -11.69
C ARG A 187 30.96 -10.51 -10.64
N PRO A 188 30.53 -9.94 -9.50
CA PRO A 188 31.44 -9.66 -8.39
C PRO A 188 32.21 -10.91 -7.93
N VAL A 189 33.54 -10.79 -7.77
CA VAL A 189 34.38 -11.88 -7.24
C VAL A 189 34.03 -12.14 -5.77
N GLU A 190 33.93 -11.06 -4.99
CA GLU A 190 33.35 -11.09 -3.66
C GLU A 190 31.86 -10.73 -3.78
N PRO A 191 30.94 -11.60 -3.32
CA PRO A 191 29.52 -11.34 -3.43
C PRO A 191 29.11 -10.04 -2.71
N VAL A 192 28.43 -9.16 -3.45
CA VAL A 192 27.68 -8.05 -2.85
C VAL A 192 26.29 -8.56 -2.54
N VAL A 193 25.99 -8.74 -1.25
CA VAL A 193 24.74 -9.35 -0.77
C VAL A 193 23.75 -8.24 -0.40
N LEU A 194 22.52 -8.34 -0.89
CA LEU A 194 21.36 -7.64 -0.37
C LEU A 194 20.92 -8.34 0.91
N LYS A 195 21.44 -7.89 2.05
CA LYS A 195 21.16 -8.50 3.36
C LYS A 195 19.68 -8.44 3.68
N LYS A 196 19.06 -7.31 3.38
CA LYS A 196 17.64 -7.06 3.62
C LYS A 196 17.09 -6.04 2.65
N LEU A 197 15.89 -6.27 2.14
CA LEU A 197 15.10 -5.29 1.43
C LEU A 197 13.90 -4.87 2.27
N THR A 198 13.81 -3.59 2.62
CA THR A 198 12.70 -3.07 3.45
C THR A 198 11.89 -2.06 2.66
N ILE A 199 10.57 -2.23 2.65
CA ILE A 199 9.64 -1.24 2.11
C ILE A 199 9.20 -0.30 3.24
N LYS A 200 9.24 1.01 3.00
CA LYS A 200 8.85 2.05 3.97
C LYS A 200 7.90 3.04 3.32
N ARG A 201 6.74 3.29 3.91
CA ARG A 201 5.86 4.40 3.54
C ARG A 201 6.15 5.60 4.43
N ILE A 202 6.38 6.74 3.81
CA ILE A 202 6.60 8.01 4.50
C ILE A 202 5.50 8.98 4.08
N GLY A 203 4.99 9.82 4.99
CA GLY A 203 4.07 10.91 4.69
C GLY A 203 2.68 10.52 4.11
N GLY A 204 2.34 9.23 4.06
CA GLY A 204 0.95 8.80 4.20
C GLY A 204 0.60 8.74 5.68
N THR A 205 -0.69 8.69 6.05
CA THR A 205 -1.08 8.16 7.37
C THR A 205 -0.26 6.89 7.59
N GLN A 206 0.60 6.92 8.59
CA GLN A 206 1.61 5.90 8.75
C GLN A 206 0.93 4.53 8.79
N GLU A 207 1.33 3.63 7.88
CA GLU A 207 1.65 2.27 8.28
C GLU A 207 2.84 2.40 9.23
N THR A 208 2.56 2.83 10.46
CA THR A 208 3.48 2.57 11.56
C THR A 208 3.62 1.05 11.58
N ASN A 209 4.67 0.56 12.21
CA ASN A 209 4.48 -0.66 12.99
C ASN A 209 3.36 -0.36 14.00
N ALA A 210 2.11 -0.41 13.56
CA ALA A 210 1.03 -0.74 14.45
C ALA A 210 1.52 -2.02 15.12
N PRO A 211 1.44 -2.15 16.45
CA PRO A 211 1.46 -3.49 17.01
C PRO A 211 0.56 -4.32 16.10
N VAL A 212 1.00 -5.51 15.67
CA VAL A 212 0.11 -6.51 15.04
C VAL A 212 -1.23 -6.30 15.70
N LYS A 213 -2.24 -5.76 15.00
CA LYS A 213 -3.50 -5.42 15.68
C LYS A 213 -4.00 -6.75 16.21
N THR A 214 -3.82 -6.98 17.51
CA THR A 214 -4.09 -8.25 18.15
C THR A 214 -5.59 -8.28 18.38
N GLY A 215 -6.35 -8.46 17.31
CA GLY A 215 -7.80 -8.44 17.36
C GLY A 215 -8.44 -7.98 16.05
N PRO A 216 -9.72 -8.33 15.84
CA PRO A 216 -10.46 -7.98 14.66
C PRO A 216 -10.62 -6.46 14.49
N THR A 217 -10.83 -6.03 13.26
CA THR A 217 -10.96 -4.62 12.85
C THR A 217 -12.28 -4.39 12.11
N ALA A 218 -12.95 -3.28 12.40
CA ALA A 218 -14.19 -2.90 11.72
C ALA A 218 -14.14 -1.47 11.20
N LEU A 219 -14.63 -1.27 9.98
CA LEU A 219 -14.83 0.04 9.37
C LEU A 219 -16.29 0.45 9.46
N LEU A 220 -16.59 1.56 10.12
CA LEU A 220 -17.90 2.20 10.10
C LEU A 220 -17.95 3.22 8.95
N ILE A 221 -18.87 3.03 8.01
CA ILE A 221 -19.20 4.02 6.98
C ILE A 221 -20.38 4.85 7.47
N VAL A 222 -20.15 6.14 7.68
CA VAL A 222 -21.11 7.06 8.32
C VAL A 222 -21.36 8.26 7.42
N ALA A 223 -22.61 8.71 7.30
CA ALA A 223 -22.93 9.89 6.49
C ALA A 223 -22.30 11.18 7.09
N PRO A 224 -21.87 12.16 6.26
CA PRO A 224 -21.32 13.43 6.74
C PRO A 224 -22.25 14.23 7.66
N GLU A 225 -23.55 14.09 7.42
CA GLU A 225 -24.65 14.80 8.05
C GLU A 225 -25.83 13.83 8.18
N MET A 226 -26.71 14.06 9.16
CA MET A 226 -27.95 13.30 9.36
C MET A 226 -27.76 11.79 9.51
N TYR A 227 -26.63 11.33 10.05
CA TYR A 227 -26.49 9.94 10.49
C TYR A 227 -27.25 9.73 11.80
N ASN A 228 -27.71 8.50 12.06
CA ASN A 228 -28.38 8.20 13.33
C ASN A 228 -27.34 7.94 14.43
N GLU A 229 -27.33 8.77 15.47
CA GLU A 229 -26.34 8.71 16.55
C GLU A 229 -26.42 7.41 17.36
N GLU A 230 -27.63 6.94 17.66
CA GLU A 230 -27.82 5.71 18.42
C GLU A 230 -27.29 4.48 17.68
N GLU A 231 -27.55 4.42 16.37
CA GLU A 231 -27.02 3.37 15.50
C GLU A 231 -25.50 3.41 15.42
N TYR A 232 -24.89 4.60 15.36
CA TYR A 232 -23.43 4.75 15.38
C TYR A 232 -22.85 4.35 16.74
N ASP A 233 -23.31 4.98 17.83
CA ASP A 233 -22.71 4.89 19.16
C ASP A 233 -22.86 3.48 19.74
N LYS A 234 -24.06 2.89 19.69
CA LYS A 234 -24.29 1.54 20.25
C LYS A 234 -23.58 0.46 19.44
N THR A 235 -23.56 0.57 18.11
CA THR A 235 -22.81 -0.36 17.25
C THR A 235 -21.32 -0.28 17.55
N ARG A 236 -20.77 0.94 17.59
CA ARG A 236 -19.36 1.18 17.90
C ARG A 236 -19.00 0.65 19.29
N GLN A 237 -19.83 0.93 20.30
CA GLN A 237 -19.59 0.50 21.67
C GLN A 237 -19.61 -1.03 21.79
N ALA A 238 -20.55 -1.72 21.15
CA ALA A 238 -20.62 -3.18 21.14
C ALA A 238 -19.36 -3.80 20.50
N LEU A 239 -18.89 -3.26 19.38
CA LEU A 239 -17.66 -3.69 18.71
C LEU A 239 -16.43 -3.47 19.62
N VAL A 240 -16.28 -2.27 20.20
CA VAL A 240 -15.16 -1.95 21.09
C VAL A 240 -15.16 -2.83 22.34
N ASN A 241 -16.33 -3.07 22.95
CA ASN A 241 -16.47 -3.96 24.11
C ASN A 241 -16.04 -5.40 23.80
N ALA A 242 -16.19 -5.84 22.55
CA ALA A 242 -15.73 -7.14 22.07
C ALA A 242 -14.24 -7.17 21.67
N GLY A 243 -13.50 -6.09 21.88
CA GLY A 243 -12.08 -5.98 21.51
C GLY A 243 -11.84 -5.71 20.03
N VAL A 244 -12.87 -5.30 19.27
CA VAL A 244 -12.75 -4.92 17.87
C VAL A 244 -12.18 -3.51 17.78
N THR A 245 -11.13 -3.32 16.99
CA THR A 245 -10.64 -1.97 16.66
C THR A 245 -11.55 -1.34 15.61
N VAL A 246 -12.16 -0.20 15.94
CA VAL A 246 -13.13 0.47 15.06
C VAL A 246 -12.52 1.73 14.45
N VAL A 247 -12.69 1.90 13.14
CA VAL A 247 -12.31 3.10 12.38
C VAL A 247 -13.54 3.68 11.68
N THR A 248 -13.69 5.00 11.68
CA THR A 248 -14.82 5.68 11.01
C THR A 248 -14.38 6.34 9.70
N ALA A 249 -15.07 6.05 8.60
CA ALA A 249 -14.90 6.71 7.31
C ALA A 249 -16.20 7.37 6.81
N SER A 250 -16.04 8.46 6.06
CA SER A 250 -17.16 9.23 5.51
C SER A 250 -16.78 9.89 4.17
N LEU A 251 -17.69 10.67 3.57
CA LEU A 251 -17.40 11.48 2.39
C LEU A 251 -16.50 12.70 2.72
N LYS A 252 -16.27 12.99 4.00
CA LYS A 252 -15.35 14.03 4.50
C LYS A 252 -14.57 13.52 5.71
N LYS A 253 -13.38 14.08 5.94
CA LYS A 253 -12.61 13.89 7.20
C LYS A 253 -13.07 14.88 8.26
N GLY A 254 -12.89 14.52 9.53
CA GLY A 254 -13.23 15.36 10.67
C GLY A 254 -14.70 15.23 11.08
N ALA A 255 -15.25 16.29 11.66
CA ALA A 255 -16.54 16.27 12.34
C ALA A 255 -17.72 15.95 11.41
N LEU A 256 -18.54 14.99 11.82
CA LEU A 256 -19.81 14.58 11.24
C LEU A 256 -20.95 15.05 12.15
N SER A 257 -22.11 15.36 11.56
CA SER A 257 -23.27 15.87 12.29
C SER A 257 -24.41 14.86 12.28
N GLY A 258 -24.88 14.47 13.47
CA GLY A 258 -25.98 13.54 13.63
C GLY A 258 -27.35 14.21 13.55
N MET A 259 -28.41 13.41 13.48
CA MET A 259 -29.79 13.89 13.32
C MET A 259 -30.32 14.69 14.51
N SER A 260 -29.82 14.40 15.71
CA SER A 260 -30.23 15.04 16.98
C SER A 260 -29.17 16.01 17.52
N GLY A 261 -28.23 16.45 16.68
CA GLY A 261 -27.16 17.37 17.04
C GLY A 261 -25.94 16.71 17.70
N GLY A 262 -25.90 15.37 17.77
CA GLY A 262 -24.69 14.66 18.17
C GLY A 262 -23.60 14.75 17.09
N THR A 263 -22.38 14.37 17.46
CA THR A 263 -21.23 14.44 16.55
C THR A 263 -20.39 13.18 16.59
N ALA A 264 -19.89 12.79 15.43
CA ALA A 264 -18.88 11.75 15.27
C ALA A 264 -17.68 12.35 14.54
N GLU A 265 -16.57 11.61 14.48
CA GLU A 265 -15.39 12.03 13.74
C GLU A 265 -15.04 10.97 12.69
N SER A 266 -14.80 11.42 11.47
CA SER A 266 -14.29 10.57 10.42
C SER A 266 -12.77 10.70 10.32
N GLU A 267 -12.10 9.56 10.54
CA GLU A 267 -10.66 9.42 10.42
C GLU A 267 -10.22 9.35 8.95
N LEU A 268 -11.08 8.81 8.08
CA LEU A 268 -10.77 8.52 6.68
C LEU A 268 -11.82 9.05 5.70
N LEU A 269 -11.35 9.50 4.53
CA LEU A 269 -12.24 9.63 3.39
C LEU A 269 -12.61 8.23 2.89
N ILE A 270 -13.84 8.04 2.42
CA ILE A 270 -14.27 6.77 1.84
C ILE A 270 -13.42 6.38 0.61
N THR A 271 -12.80 7.35 -0.06
CA THR A 271 -11.87 7.13 -1.18
C THR A 271 -10.50 6.62 -0.73
N ASP A 272 -10.14 6.80 0.55
CA ASP A 272 -8.87 6.34 1.13
C ASP A 272 -9.00 4.95 1.75
N VAL A 273 -10.21 4.37 1.77
CA VAL A 273 -10.48 3.06 2.37
C VAL A 273 -9.80 1.96 1.58
N LYS A 274 -8.97 1.17 2.27
CA LYS A 274 -8.40 -0.07 1.77
C LYS A 274 -9.09 -1.26 2.43
N THR A 275 -9.98 -1.93 1.69
CA THR A 275 -10.84 -2.98 2.26
C THR A 275 -10.08 -4.17 2.84
N ASN A 276 -8.82 -4.40 2.46
CA ASN A 276 -7.98 -5.46 3.04
C ASN A 276 -7.60 -5.20 4.52
N GLU A 277 -7.67 -3.96 5.01
CA GLU A 277 -7.28 -3.57 6.38
C GLU A 277 -8.38 -3.80 7.45
N TYR A 278 -9.58 -4.20 7.04
CA TYR A 278 -10.75 -4.35 7.94
C TYR A 278 -11.37 -5.73 7.85
N ASP A 279 -11.72 -6.38 8.95
CA ASP A 279 -12.40 -7.68 8.97
C ASP A 279 -13.92 -7.55 8.79
N ALA A 280 -14.48 -6.39 9.13
CA ALA A 280 -15.86 -6.00 8.87
C ALA A 280 -15.97 -4.61 8.24
N VAL A 281 -16.97 -4.43 7.37
CA VAL A 281 -17.46 -3.11 6.95
C VAL A 281 -18.92 -2.98 7.37
N VAL A 282 -19.24 -1.88 8.05
CA VAL A 282 -20.54 -1.62 8.67
C VAL A 282 -21.06 -0.27 8.19
N PHE A 283 -22.18 -0.24 7.48
CA PHE A 283 -22.84 1.00 7.06
C PHE A 283 -23.88 1.43 8.12
N ILE A 284 -23.70 2.64 8.65
CA ILE A 284 -24.61 3.24 9.63
C ILE A 284 -25.75 3.97 8.91
N GLY A 285 -26.96 3.88 9.45
CA GLY A 285 -28.16 4.50 8.91
C GLY A 285 -28.35 5.95 9.36
N GLY A 286 -29.61 6.32 9.55
CA GLY A 286 -30.07 7.72 9.53
C GLY A 286 -30.39 8.21 8.11
N GLU A 287 -31.13 9.32 8.01
CA GLU A 287 -31.58 9.88 6.73
C GLU A 287 -30.40 10.19 5.79
N GLY A 288 -29.30 10.69 6.35
CA GLY A 288 -28.09 11.00 5.61
C GLY A 288 -27.43 9.80 4.94
N SER A 289 -27.70 8.56 5.39
CA SER A 289 -27.11 7.35 4.80
C SER A 289 -27.46 7.14 3.33
N GLN A 290 -28.54 7.76 2.84
CA GLN A 290 -28.96 7.70 1.44
C GLN A 290 -27.92 8.26 0.46
N VAL A 291 -26.99 9.10 0.91
CA VAL A 291 -25.86 9.56 0.09
C VAL A 291 -25.01 8.40 -0.45
N TYR A 292 -25.06 7.23 0.19
CA TYR A 292 -24.33 6.04 -0.23
C TYR A 292 -25.09 5.15 -1.22
N TRP A 293 -26.41 5.33 -1.39
CA TRP A 293 -27.24 4.46 -2.24
C TRP A 293 -26.89 4.47 -3.73
N ALA A 294 -26.29 5.55 -4.22
CA ALA A 294 -25.80 5.67 -5.60
C ALA A 294 -24.27 5.86 -5.65
N ASN A 295 -23.59 5.77 -4.50
CA ASN A 295 -22.17 6.08 -4.42
C ASN A 295 -21.33 4.88 -4.88
N GLN A 296 -20.63 5.04 -6.00
CA GLN A 296 -19.82 3.98 -6.60
C GLN A 296 -18.73 3.45 -5.65
N GLN A 297 -18.09 4.33 -4.88
CA GLN A 297 -17.05 3.94 -3.93
C GLN A 297 -17.63 3.11 -2.77
N ALA A 298 -18.77 3.51 -2.22
CA ALA A 298 -19.48 2.74 -1.19
C ALA A 298 -19.88 1.35 -1.68
N HIS A 299 -20.40 1.26 -2.91
CA HIS A 299 -20.72 -0.01 -3.54
C HIS A 299 -19.49 -0.88 -3.75
N GLN A 300 -18.37 -0.30 -4.19
CA GLN A 300 -17.12 -1.02 -4.40
C GLN A 300 -16.55 -1.56 -3.09
N ILE A 301 -16.57 -0.75 -2.02
CA ILE A 301 -16.16 -1.18 -0.68
C ILE A 301 -17.00 -2.37 -0.20
N ALA A 302 -18.33 -2.31 -0.33
CA ALA A 302 -19.21 -3.39 0.08
C ALA A 302 -18.93 -4.68 -0.73
N LYS A 303 -18.81 -4.56 -2.06
CA LYS A 303 -18.55 -5.69 -2.95
C LYS A 303 -17.18 -6.32 -2.71
N ASP A 304 -16.13 -5.52 -2.58
CA ASP A 304 -14.78 -6.01 -2.36
C ASP A 304 -14.63 -6.70 -1.02
N SER A 305 -15.25 -6.15 0.03
CA SER A 305 -15.27 -6.79 1.34
C SER A 305 -16.01 -8.12 1.28
N TYR A 306 -17.19 -8.16 0.65
CA TYR A 306 -17.95 -9.41 0.51
C TYR A 306 -17.19 -10.47 -0.30
N ALA A 307 -16.59 -10.08 -1.44
CA ALA A 307 -15.80 -10.98 -2.29
C ALA A 307 -14.57 -11.56 -1.58
N ARG A 308 -14.06 -10.85 -0.57
CA ARG A 308 -12.95 -11.30 0.30
C ARG A 308 -13.42 -12.09 1.53
N ASN A 309 -14.69 -12.51 1.56
CA ASN A 309 -15.29 -13.28 2.66
C ASN A 309 -15.25 -12.52 4.00
N LYS A 310 -15.36 -11.19 3.97
CA LYS A 310 -15.43 -10.33 5.16
C LYS A 310 -16.88 -10.07 5.57
N ILE A 311 -17.09 -9.64 6.80
CA ILE A 311 -18.42 -9.24 7.26
C ILE A 311 -18.83 -7.93 6.58
N VAL A 312 -20.01 -7.90 5.98
CA VAL A 312 -20.61 -6.70 5.40
C VAL A 312 -21.96 -6.48 6.06
N ALA A 313 -22.05 -5.42 6.86
CA ALA A 313 -23.21 -5.16 7.67
C ALA A 313 -23.83 -3.78 7.38
N ALA A 314 -25.13 -3.65 7.60
CA ALA A 314 -25.83 -2.37 7.46
C ALA A 314 -27.07 -2.30 8.36
N ILE A 315 -27.40 -1.13 8.88
CA ILE A 315 -28.55 -0.93 9.79
C ILE A 315 -29.49 0.16 9.28
N CYS A 316 -30.79 0.03 9.58
CA CYS A 316 -31.82 1.02 9.27
C CYS A 316 -31.97 1.28 7.75
N LEU A 317 -31.71 2.50 7.27
CA LEU A 317 -31.77 2.86 5.85
C LEU A 317 -30.52 2.45 5.06
N ALA A 318 -29.43 2.12 5.76
CA ALA A 318 -28.16 1.79 5.13
C ALA A 318 -28.13 0.47 4.30
N PRO A 319 -28.94 -0.58 4.57
CA PRO A 319 -28.98 -1.75 3.71
C PRO A 319 -29.49 -1.44 2.29
N GLY A 320 -30.13 -0.28 2.06
CA GLY A 320 -30.39 0.23 0.72
C GLY A 320 -29.11 0.34 -0.13
N THR A 321 -27.97 0.71 0.47
CA THR A 321 -26.65 0.70 -0.18
C THR A 321 -26.25 -0.71 -0.63
N LEU A 322 -26.46 -1.72 0.22
CA LEU A 322 -26.13 -3.11 -0.12
C LEU A 322 -27.08 -3.67 -1.19
N SER A 323 -28.36 -3.28 -1.13
CA SER A 323 -29.37 -3.63 -2.13
C SER A 323 -28.98 -3.09 -3.51
N ASN A 324 -28.63 -1.81 -3.59
CA ASN A 324 -28.22 -1.15 -4.83
C ASN A 324 -26.84 -1.62 -5.33
N ALA A 325 -25.97 -2.06 -4.42
CA ALA A 325 -24.75 -2.76 -4.78
C ALA A 325 -25.00 -4.18 -5.35
N GLY A 326 -26.23 -4.70 -5.27
CA GLY A 326 -26.62 -6.02 -5.79
C GLY A 326 -26.22 -7.18 -4.86
N LEU A 327 -25.94 -6.92 -3.59
CA LEU A 327 -25.46 -7.94 -2.64
C LEU A 327 -26.59 -8.71 -1.93
N LEU A 328 -27.83 -8.21 -1.98
CA LEU A 328 -28.94 -8.78 -1.20
C LEU A 328 -29.80 -9.80 -1.96
N LYS A 329 -29.57 -10.01 -3.25
CA LYS A 329 -30.38 -10.95 -4.05
C LYS A 329 -30.31 -12.37 -3.48
N GLY A 330 -31.46 -12.93 -3.13
CA GLY A 330 -31.60 -14.27 -2.53
C GLY A 330 -31.18 -14.35 -1.06
N LYS A 331 -30.92 -13.21 -0.40
CA LYS A 331 -30.55 -13.16 1.02
C LYS A 331 -31.75 -12.86 1.90
N ARG A 332 -31.75 -13.38 3.11
CA ARG A 332 -32.62 -12.90 4.20
C ARG A 332 -32.02 -11.65 4.80
N VAL A 333 -32.83 -10.61 4.91
CA VAL A 333 -32.39 -9.29 5.39
C VAL A 333 -33.47 -8.65 6.25
N THR A 334 -33.05 -7.72 7.08
CA THR A 334 -33.92 -6.73 7.72
C THR A 334 -33.38 -5.33 7.42
N GLY A 335 -34.07 -4.30 7.85
CA GLY A 335 -33.75 -2.90 7.60
C GLY A 335 -34.89 -2.04 8.09
N PHE A 336 -34.80 -0.72 7.87
CA PHE A 336 -35.91 0.15 8.20
C PHE A 336 -37.13 -0.24 7.37
N MET A 337 -38.31 -0.25 7.98
CA MET A 337 -39.53 -0.80 7.38
C MET A 337 -39.86 -0.20 6.00
N SER A 338 -39.46 1.06 5.75
CA SER A 338 -39.66 1.69 4.44
C SER A 338 -38.93 0.97 3.30
N LEU A 339 -37.88 0.20 3.57
CA LEU A 339 -37.08 -0.53 2.58
C LEU A 339 -37.65 -1.90 2.19
N GLN A 340 -38.74 -2.35 2.84
CA GLN A 340 -39.29 -3.69 2.63
C GLN A 340 -39.62 -3.93 1.15
N ALA A 341 -40.26 -2.97 0.50
CA ALA A 341 -40.65 -3.07 -0.91
C ALA A 341 -39.42 -3.10 -1.84
N GLU A 342 -38.41 -2.26 -1.58
CA GLU A 342 -37.17 -2.27 -2.35
C GLU A 342 -36.40 -3.59 -2.22
N PHE A 343 -36.34 -4.17 -1.02
CA PHE A 343 -35.68 -5.46 -0.81
C PHE A 343 -36.38 -6.58 -1.57
N GLN A 344 -37.71 -6.64 -1.51
CA GLN A 344 -38.48 -7.64 -2.27
C GLN A 344 -38.25 -7.47 -3.78
N LYS A 345 -38.24 -6.23 -4.28
CA LYS A 345 -37.93 -5.94 -5.69
C LYS A 345 -36.49 -6.33 -6.08
N ALA A 346 -35.54 -6.19 -5.16
CA ALA A 346 -34.16 -6.64 -5.35
C ALA A 346 -33.97 -8.18 -5.22
N GLY A 347 -35.04 -8.91 -4.89
CA GLY A 347 -35.03 -10.36 -4.73
C GLY A 347 -34.51 -10.82 -3.36
N ALA A 348 -34.48 -9.94 -2.36
CA ALA A 348 -34.19 -10.27 -0.97
C ALA A 348 -35.46 -10.68 -0.21
N GLN A 349 -35.30 -11.47 0.85
CA GLN A 349 -36.38 -11.89 1.74
C GLN A 349 -36.35 -11.02 3.01
N TYR A 350 -37.30 -10.10 3.14
CA TYR A 350 -37.41 -9.26 4.33
C TYR A 350 -37.95 -10.07 5.51
N SER A 351 -37.22 -10.12 6.62
CA SER A 351 -37.53 -10.99 7.75
C SER A 351 -38.24 -10.32 8.92
N ASP A 352 -38.30 -8.99 8.93
CA ASP A 352 -38.87 -8.17 10.02
C ASP A 352 -38.25 -8.41 11.41
N LYS A 353 -37.11 -9.09 11.47
CA LYS A 353 -36.38 -9.31 12.73
C LYS A 353 -35.61 -8.04 13.13
N PRO A 354 -35.33 -7.86 14.44
CA PRO A 354 -34.43 -6.80 14.88
C PRO A 354 -33.06 -6.84 14.19
N VAL A 355 -32.50 -8.05 14.06
CA VAL A 355 -31.23 -8.34 13.38
C VAL A 355 -31.40 -9.61 12.55
N GLU A 356 -30.85 -9.62 11.33
CA GLU A 356 -30.81 -10.80 10.46
C GLU A 356 -29.38 -11.09 10.01
N LYS A 357 -28.98 -12.36 10.07
CA LYS A 357 -27.67 -12.85 9.61
C LYS A 357 -27.87 -13.89 8.51
N ASP A 358 -27.31 -13.61 7.33
CA ASP A 358 -27.30 -14.51 6.18
C ASP A 358 -25.89 -14.62 5.61
N GLY A 359 -25.16 -15.64 6.07
CA GLY A 359 -23.73 -15.79 5.83
C GLY A 359 -22.96 -14.61 6.43
N ASN A 360 -22.20 -13.90 5.58
CA ASN A 360 -21.41 -12.74 5.98
C ASN A 360 -22.16 -11.41 5.86
N ILE A 361 -23.44 -11.44 5.48
CA ILE A 361 -24.29 -10.25 5.49
C ILE A 361 -25.07 -10.21 6.79
N ILE A 362 -24.95 -9.10 7.52
CA ILE A 362 -25.68 -8.84 8.77
C ILE A 362 -26.46 -7.54 8.59
N THR A 363 -27.76 -7.57 8.85
CA THR A 363 -28.61 -6.38 8.74
C THR A 363 -29.36 -6.10 10.02
N GLY A 364 -29.55 -4.81 10.34
CA GLY A 364 -30.29 -4.35 11.51
C GLY A 364 -31.50 -3.50 11.11
N SER A 365 -32.61 -3.63 11.83
CA SER A 365 -33.88 -2.97 11.51
C SER A 365 -33.90 -1.46 11.76
N GLY A 366 -33.18 -0.99 12.79
CA GLY A 366 -33.25 0.41 13.20
C GLY A 366 -32.54 0.70 14.52
N PRO A 367 -32.68 1.91 15.08
CA PRO A 367 -32.02 2.34 16.30
C PRO A 367 -32.20 1.39 17.49
N GLU A 368 -33.40 0.82 17.65
CA GLU A 368 -33.72 -0.09 18.75
C GLU A 368 -32.92 -1.39 18.69
N ALA A 369 -32.45 -1.77 17.50
CA ALA A 369 -31.66 -2.99 17.28
C ALA A 369 -30.14 -2.75 17.36
N SER A 370 -29.67 -1.52 17.55
CA SER A 370 -28.25 -1.15 17.35
C SER A 370 -27.26 -1.93 18.21
N GLU A 371 -27.60 -2.18 19.48
CA GLU A 371 -26.74 -2.97 20.38
C GLU A 371 -26.67 -4.45 19.97
N ALA A 372 -27.83 -5.05 19.67
CA ALA A 372 -27.91 -6.43 19.19
C ALA A 372 -27.22 -6.59 17.83
N PHE A 373 -27.35 -5.59 16.95
CA PHE A 373 -26.70 -5.54 15.65
C PHE A 373 -25.18 -5.47 15.79
N GLY A 374 -24.66 -4.53 16.59
CA GLY A 374 -23.23 -4.42 16.86
C GLY A 374 -22.66 -5.70 17.50
N SER A 375 -23.41 -6.33 18.41
CA SER A 375 -23.04 -7.61 19.02
C SER A 375 -22.99 -8.74 17.98
N ALA A 376 -23.96 -8.83 17.08
CA ALA A 376 -23.97 -9.83 16.01
C ALA A 376 -22.80 -9.67 15.04
N VAL A 377 -22.40 -8.42 14.73
CA VAL A 377 -21.19 -8.15 13.94
C VAL A 377 -19.94 -8.59 14.71
N ALA A 378 -19.83 -8.25 15.99
CA ALA A 378 -18.70 -8.65 16.83
C ALA A 378 -18.57 -10.17 16.97
N GLU A 379 -19.68 -10.88 17.14
CA GLU A 379 -19.70 -12.35 17.21
C GLU A 379 -19.27 -13.00 15.90
N ALA A 380 -19.57 -12.39 14.76
CA ALA A 380 -19.16 -12.89 13.45
C ALA A 380 -17.68 -12.66 13.13
N LEU A 381 -16.96 -11.90 13.97
CA LEU A 381 -15.52 -11.64 13.87
C LEU A 381 -14.66 -12.55 14.76
N LYS A 382 -15.30 -13.42 15.56
CA LYS A 382 -14.65 -14.48 16.33
C LYS A 382 -14.53 -15.74 15.48
#